data_AF-A0A2E6CIR6-F1
#
_entry.id   AF-A0A2E6CIR6-F1
#
_cell.length_a   1.000
_cell.length_b   1.000
_cell.length_c   1.000
_cell.angle_alpha   90.00
_cell.angle_beta   90.00
_cell.angle_gamma   90.00
#
_symmetry.space_group_name_H-M   'P 1'
#
loop_
_entity.id
_entity.type
_entity.pdbx_description
1 polymer ?
#
loop_
_entity_poly.entity_id
_entity_poly.type
_entity_poly.pdbx_seq_one_letter_code
_entity_poly.pdbx_strand_id
1 'polypeptide(L)'
;MSTESPHPSPFPSVLDSDWEALIKRGTAQGSLTIDDVVRRLQNVELSEDLIQSISDGLAERGIYLDEGGPLDQEEELSQKHQRKTLLKKQKFLRKPSVSMADSTTLYLQEIGQVDLLTAEEEVRLAKKIQDGMEASKELARLRHASK
;
A
#
# COMPACT_ATOMS: atom_id res chain seq x y z
N MET A 1 29.52 -28.51 0.31
CA MET A 1 30.03 -27.18 -0.10
C MET A 1 29.59 -26.99 -1.54
N SER A 2 28.40 -26.41 -1.76
CA SER A 2 27.88 -26.19 -3.11
C SER A 2 28.18 -24.75 -3.49
N THR A 3 29.13 -24.60 -4.40
CA THR A 3 29.45 -23.36 -5.10
C THR A 3 28.40 -23.17 -6.19
N GLU A 4 27.44 -22.29 -5.98
CA GLU A 4 26.52 -21.86 -7.03
C GLU A 4 26.88 -20.43 -7.41
N SER A 5 27.04 -20.23 -8.71
CA SER A 5 27.69 -19.10 -9.36
C SER A 5 27.22 -17.72 -8.88
N PRO A 6 28.10 -16.71 -8.81
CA PRO A 6 27.66 -15.35 -8.64
C PRO A 6 26.80 -15.00 -9.85
N HIS A 7 25.52 -14.75 -9.63
CA HIS A 7 24.68 -14.14 -10.64
C HIS A 7 24.85 -12.64 -10.49
N PRO A 8 25.67 -11.98 -11.33
CA PRO A 8 25.82 -10.54 -11.25
C PRO A 8 24.45 -9.91 -11.44
N SER A 9 24.20 -8.84 -10.69
CA SER A 9 23.05 -8.00 -10.90
C SER A 9 23.11 -7.47 -12.35
N PRO A 10 22.07 -7.67 -13.17
CA PRO A 10 21.98 -7.02 -14.47
C PRO A 10 21.73 -5.51 -14.32
N PHE A 11 21.48 -5.02 -13.10
CA PHE A 11 21.17 -3.64 -12.80
C PHE A 11 22.35 -2.95 -12.11
N PRO A 12 22.94 -1.89 -12.71
CA PRO A 12 24.13 -1.23 -12.18
C PRO A 12 23.87 -0.47 -10.86
N SER A 13 22.60 -0.19 -10.56
CA SER A 13 22.15 0.45 -9.33
C SER A 13 21.92 -0.54 -8.18
N VAL A 14 21.90 -1.85 -8.45
CA VAL A 14 21.63 -2.90 -7.46
C VAL A 14 22.90 -3.68 -7.19
N LEU A 15 23.24 -3.85 -5.91
CA LEU A 15 24.39 -4.66 -5.50
C LEU A 15 24.14 -6.14 -5.80
N ASP A 16 25.17 -6.83 -6.29
CA ASP A 16 25.12 -8.28 -6.59
C ASP A 16 24.66 -9.11 -5.37
N SER A 17 25.07 -8.70 -4.17
CA SER A 17 24.66 -9.35 -2.92
C SER A 17 23.16 -9.24 -2.64
N ASP A 18 22.56 -8.10 -3.00
CA ASP A 18 21.13 -7.85 -2.78
C ASP A 18 20.31 -8.59 -3.83
N TRP A 19 20.77 -8.60 -5.07
CA TRP A 19 20.18 -9.37 -6.17
C TRP A 19 20.16 -10.87 -5.88
N GLU A 20 21.28 -11.44 -5.44
CA GLU A 20 21.34 -12.84 -5.03
C GLU A 20 20.41 -13.16 -3.87
N ALA A 21 20.30 -12.25 -2.89
CA ALA A 21 19.43 -12.45 -1.75
C ALA A 21 17.95 -12.46 -2.15
N LEU A 22 17.56 -11.62 -3.12
CA LEU A 22 16.22 -11.65 -3.71
C LEU A 22 15.99 -12.97 -4.44
N ILE A 23 16.93 -13.41 -5.29
CA ILE A 23 16.80 -14.69 -6.01
C ILE A 23 16.70 -15.88 -5.06
N LYS A 24 17.57 -15.97 -4.03
CA LYS A 24 17.56 -17.07 -3.05
C LYS A 24 16.24 -17.13 -2.28
N ARG A 25 15.65 -15.97 -2.01
CA ARG A 25 14.37 -15.89 -1.30
C ARG A 25 13.19 -16.18 -2.22
N GLY A 26 13.21 -15.68 -3.45
CA GLY A 26 12.21 -15.96 -4.46
C GLY A 26 12.16 -17.42 -4.89
N THR A 27 13.31 -18.07 -5.04
CA THR A 27 13.39 -19.52 -5.30
C THR A 27 12.92 -20.38 -4.12
N ALA A 28 13.12 -19.92 -2.89
CA ALA A 28 12.64 -20.63 -1.70
C ALA A 28 11.12 -20.49 -1.47
N GLN A 29 10.51 -19.35 -1.83
CA GLN A 29 9.09 -19.05 -1.59
C GLN A 29 8.20 -19.19 -2.84
N GLY A 30 8.77 -19.20 -4.05
CA GLY A 30 8.03 -19.19 -5.31
C GLY A 30 7.45 -17.82 -5.70
N SER A 31 7.31 -16.91 -4.73
CA SER A 31 6.89 -15.53 -4.95
C SER A 31 7.59 -14.57 -3.98
N LEU A 32 7.75 -13.31 -4.42
CA LEU A 32 8.28 -12.19 -3.63
C LEU A 32 7.23 -11.08 -3.61
N THR A 33 7.12 -10.35 -2.50
CA THR A 33 6.27 -9.15 -2.45
C THR A 33 7.10 -7.89 -2.75
N ILE A 34 6.46 -6.82 -3.22
CA ILE A 34 7.12 -5.50 -3.37
C ILE A 34 7.78 -5.07 -2.05
N ASP A 35 7.11 -5.27 -0.90
CA ASP A 35 7.69 -4.96 0.42
C ASP A 35 9.03 -5.66 0.68
N ASP A 36 9.19 -6.91 0.22
CA ASP A 36 10.43 -7.66 0.40
C ASP A 36 11.56 -7.12 -0.49
N VAL A 37 11.22 -6.65 -1.70
CA VAL A 37 12.15 -5.97 -2.61
C VAL A 37 12.57 -4.62 -2.03
N VAL A 38 11.61 -3.79 -1.62
CA VAL A 38 11.85 -2.46 -1.02
C VAL A 38 12.68 -2.57 0.27
N ARG A 39 12.39 -3.55 1.12
CA ARG A 39 13.14 -3.78 2.37
C ARG A 39 14.60 -4.12 2.10
N ARG A 40 14.89 -4.85 1.02
CA ARG A 40 16.26 -5.26 0.68
C ARG A 40 17.00 -4.16 -0.07
N LEU A 41 16.33 -3.52 -1.01
CA LEU A 41 16.88 -2.45 -1.84
C LEU A 41 16.69 -1.06 -1.21
N GLN A 42 16.71 -0.97 0.13
CA GLN A 42 16.57 0.29 0.89
C GLN A 42 17.69 1.31 0.59
N ASN A 43 18.82 0.86 0.04
CA ASN A 43 19.98 1.68 -0.30
C ASN A 43 20.00 2.10 -1.78
N VAL A 44 18.97 1.73 -2.55
CA VAL A 44 18.87 1.99 -3.99
C VAL A 44 17.65 2.87 -4.24
N GLU A 45 17.77 3.84 -5.14
CA GLU A 45 16.60 4.56 -5.63
C GLU A 45 15.76 3.64 -6.52
N LEU A 46 14.66 3.15 -5.95
CA LEU A 46 13.69 2.32 -6.64
C LEU A 46 12.76 3.21 -7.49
N SER A 47 13.20 3.53 -8.70
CA SER A 47 12.33 4.08 -9.74
C SER A 47 11.33 3.03 -10.21
N GLU A 48 10.17 3.47 -10.71
CA GLU A 48 9.16 2.60 -11.32
C GLU A 48 9.77 1.74 -12.45
N ASP A 49 10.60 2.34 -13.31
CA ASP A 49 11.34 1.64 -14.37
C ASP A 49 12.27 0.55 -13.83
N LEU A 50 12.89 0.80 -12.67
CA LEU A 50 13.82 -0.15 -12.04
C LEU A 50 13.06 -1.30 -11.38
N ILE A 51 11.90 -1.02 -10.76
CA ILE A 51 11.02 -2.03 -10.20
C ILE A 51 10.51 -2.95 -11.31
N GLN A 52 10.05 -2.37 -12.43
CA GLN A 52 9.62 -3.15 -13.59
C GLN A 52 10.74 -4.01 -14.14
N SER A 53 11.95 -3.44 -14.31
CA SER A 53 13.11 -4.18 -14.79
C SER A 53 13.50 -5.35 -13.86
N ILE A 54 13.44 -5.12 -12.54
CA ILE A 54 13.67 -6.14 -11.52
C ILE A 54 12.58 -7.22 -11.59
N SER A 55 11.33 -6.83 -11.77
CA SER A 55 10.18 -7.73 -11.94
C SER A 55 10.40 -8.65 -13.14
N ASP A 56 10.78 -8.09 -14.29
CA ASP A 56 11.08 -8.83 -15.51
C ASP A 56 12.25 -9.81 -15.29
N GLY A 57 13.33 -9.36 -14.64
CA GLY A 57 14.49 -10.20 -14.32
C GLY A 57 14.21 -11.32 -13.30
N LEU A 58 13.20 -11.13 -12.44
CA LEU A 58 12.68 -12.16 -11.53
C LEU A 58 11.74 -13.13 -12.26
N ALA A 59 10.89 -12.61 -13.16
CA ALA A 59 9.95 -13.39 -13.96
C ALA A 59 10.66 -14.34 -14.94
N GLU A 60 11.75 -13.92 -15.58
CA GLU A 60 12.61 -14.79 -16.41
C GLU A 60 13.14 -16.01 -15.64
N ARG A 61 13.26 -15.89 -14.32
CA ARG A 61 13.73 -16.94 -13.41
C ARG A 61 12.59 -17.71 -12.74
N GLY A 62 11.35 -17.45 -13.14
CA GLY A 62 10.15 -18.10 -12.61
C GLY A 62 9.75 -17.63 -11.21
N ILE A 63 10.19 -16.44 -10.80
CA ILE A 63 9.82 -15.85 -9.51
C ILE A 63 8.77 -14.76 -9.76
N TYR A 64 7.57 -14.95 -9.23
CA TYR A 64 6.49 -13.97 -9.37
C TYR A 64 6.63 -12.86 -8.33
N LEU A 65 6.58 -11.62 -8.79
CA LEU A 65 6.44 -10.46 -7.92
C LEU A 65 4.95 -10.21 -7.68
N ASP A 66 4.51 -10.35 -6.43
CA ASP A 66 3.17 -9.99 -5.98
C ASP A 66 3.12 -8.46 -5.87
N GLU A 67 2.89 -7.83 -7.01
CA GLU A 67 2.57 -6.42 -7.11
C GLU A 67 1.14 -6.26 -6.64
N GLY A 68 0.94 -5.77 -5.42
CA GLY A 68 -0.38 -5.61 -4.80
C GLY A 68 -1.27 -4.54 -5.46
N GLY A 69 -1.38 -4.56 -6.78
CA GLY A 69 -2.31 -3.78 -7.58
C GLY A 69 -3.64 -4.51 -7.78
N PRO A 70 -4.77 -3.80 -7.84
CA PRO A 70 -6.04 -4.38 -8.24
C PRO A 70 -6.00 -4.62 -9.75
N LEU A 71 -6.52 -5.76 -10.20
CA LEU A 71 -6.62 -6.23 -11.59
C LEU A 71 -5.43 -7.10 -12.03
N ASP A 72 -5.53 -8.39 -11.70
CA ASP A 72 -5.23 -9.55 -12.56
C ASP A 72 -4.78 -10.74 -11.72
N GLN A 73 -5.73 -11.34 -11.01
CA GLN A 73 -5.66 -12.74 -10.57
C GLN A 73 -7.07 -13.17 -10.13
N GLU A 74 -7.90 -13.44 -11.14
CA GLU A 74 -9.25 -13.97 -10.95
C GLU A 74 -9.26 -15.47 -10.61
N GLU A 75 -8.10 -16.12 -10.51
CA GLU A 75 -8.01 -17.56 -10.24
C GLU A 75 -6.87 -17.86 -9.27
N GLU A 76 -7.18 -17.94 -7.97
CA GLU A 76 -6.74 -19.01 -7.07
C GLU A 76 -6.75 -18.55 -5.59
N LEU A 77 -7.08 -19.50 -4.71
CA LEU A 77 -6.82 -19.49 -3.26
C LEU A 77 -7.86 -18.83 -2.35
N SER A 78 -9.09 -19.30 -2.54
CA SER A 78 -10.18 -19.41 -1.56
C SER A 78 -9.85 -20.23 -0.27
N GLN A 79 -8.58 -20.29 0.19
CA GLN A 79 -8.18 -21.19 1.30
C GLN A 79 -7.52 -20.55 2.54
N LYS A 80 -7.27 -19.23 2.59
CA LYS A 80 -6.54 -18.59 3.73
C LYS A 80 -7.40 -17.91 4.81
N HIS A 81 -8.72 -18.07 4.79
CA HIS A 81 -9.61 -17.28 5.65
C HIS A 81 -9.75 -17.74 7.12
N GLN A 82 -9.22 -18.89 7.55
CA GLN A 82 -9.39 -19.36 8.94
C GLN A 82 -8.21 -19.15 9.90
N ARG A 83 -6.98 -18.82 9.46
CA ARG A 83 -5.82 -18.68 10.38
C ARG A 83 -5.48 -17.26 10.83
N LYS A 84 -6.13 -16.21 10.31
CA LYS A 84 -5.75 -14.80 10.56
C LYS A 84 -6.39 -14.13 11.78
N THR A 85 -7.34 -14.77 12.48
CA THR A 85 -8.09 -14.10 13.57
C THR A 85 -7.35 -14.09 14.92
N LEU A 86 -6.33 -14.94 15.12
CA LEU A 86 -5.65 -15.08 16.42
C LEU A 86 -4.36 -14.26 16.57
N LEU A 87 -3.70 -13.86 15.48
CA LEU A 87 -2.43 -13.09 15.53
C LEU A 87 -2.60 -11.56 15.65
N LYS A 88 -3.80 -11.01 15.41
CA LYS A 88 -4.04 -9.56 15.44
C LYS A 88 -4.00 -8.92 16.84
N LYS A 89 -4.08 -9.71 17.92
CA LYS A 89 -4.13 -9.17 19.29
C LYS A 89 -2.76 -8.86 19.92
N GLN A 90 -1.65 -9.35 19.36
CA GLN A 90 -0.33 -9.25 20.00
C GLN A 90 0.54 -8.08 19.48
N LYS A 91 0.13 -7.37 18.41
CA LYS A 91 0.90 -6.23 17.89
C LYS A 91 0.57 -4.88 18.54
N PHE A 92 -0.42 -4.83 19.44
CA PHE A 92 -0.86 -3.58 20.10
C PHE A 92 0.06 -3.12 21.26
N LEU A 93 1.20 -3.80 21.52
CA LEU A 93 2.07 -3.54 22.68
C LEU A 93 3.46 -2.99 22.34
N ARG A 94 3.82 -2.74 21.09
CA ARG A 94 5.05 -2.00 20.77
C ARG A 94 4.72 -0.54 20.54
N LYS A 95 4.83 0.28 21.58
CA LYS A 95 4.95 1.74 21.43
C LYS A 95 6.29 2.05 20.76
N PRO A 96 6.34 2.69 19.58
CA PRO A 96 7.51 3.43 19.17
C PRO A 96 7.40 4.87 19.70
N SER A 97 8.56 5.44 19.97
CA SER A 97 8.77 6.83 20.35
C SER A 97 8.16 7.82 19.35
N VAL A 98 7.42 8.80 19.88
CA VAL A 98 6.88 9.95 19.14
C VAL A 98 8.04 10.82 18.64
N SER A 99 8.52 10.51 17.43
CA SER A 99 9.37 11.36 16.59
C SER A 99 8.45 11.93 15.49
N MET A 100 8.72 13.11 14.93
CA MET A 100 7.84 13.81 13.95
C MET A 100 7.29 12.95 12.78
N ALA A 101 7.89 11.78 12.49
CA ALA A 101 7.30 10.76 11.62
C ALA A 101 5.91 10.26 12.09
N ASP A 102 5.56 10.42 13.37
CA ASP A 102 4.34 9.94 13.99
C ASP A 102 3.12 10.79 13.61
N SER A 103 3.28 12.11 13.39
CA SER A 103 2.13 12.98 13.04
C SER A 103 1.66 12.76 11.61
N THR A 104 2.59 12.66 10.66
CA THR A 104 2.27 12.37 9.25
C THR A 104 1.72 10.96 9.10
N THR A 105 2.31 9.98 9.79
CA THR A 105 1.82 8.59 9.77
C THR A 105 0.43 8.48 10.40
N LEU A 106 0.20 9.14 11.54
CA LEU A 106 -1.11 9.21 12.18
C LEU A 106 -2.15 9.87 11.27
N TYR A 107 -1.79 10.99 10.62
CA TYR A 107 -2.68 11.70 9.71
C TYR A 107 -3.07 10.82 8.52
N LEU A 108 -2.10 10.17 7.85
CA LEU A 108 -2.35 9.27 6.73
C LEU A 108 -3.21 8.06 7.15
N GLN A 109 -2.97 7.52 8.34
CA GLN A 109 -3.78 6.44 8.88
C GLN A 109 -5.22 6.89 9.17
N GLU A 110 -5.42 8.11 9.66
CA GLU A 110 -6.74 8.63 9.98
C GLU A 110 -7.57 8.96 8.73
N ILE A 111 -6.98 9.66 7.74
CA ILE A 111 -7.68 9.99 6.49
C ILE A 111 -8.01 8.74 5.65
N GLY A 112 -7.22 7.66 5.79
CA GLY A 112 -7.43 6.41 5.08
C GLY A 112 -8.49 5.49 5.69
N GLN A 113 -9.14 5.86 6.81
CA GLN A 113 -10.20 5.04 7.43
C GLN A 113 -11.54 5.13 6.70
N VAL A 114 -11.72 6.15 5.86
CA VAL A 114 -13.00 6.42 5.18
C VAL A 114 -12.80 6.31 3.68
N ASP A 115 -13.71 5.62 3.03
CA ASP A 115 -13.68 5.43 1.57
C ASP A 115 -13.91 6.76 0.84
N LEU A 116 -13.34 6.85 -0.37
CA LEU A 116 -13.57 7.99 -1.26
C LEU A 116 -15.03 8.02 -1.72
N LEU A 117 -15.54 9.23 -1.93
CA LEU A 117 -16.89 9.43 -2.45
C LEU A 117 -16.96 9.09 -3.94
N THR A 118 -18.08 8.50 -4.34
CA THR A 118 -18.46 8.41 -5.75
C THR A 118 -19.01 9.75 -6.26
N ALA A 119 -18.96 9.98 -7.57
CA ALA A 119 -19.49 11.22 -8.17
C ALA A 119 -20.98 11.45 -7.83
N GLU A 120 -21.79 10.39 -7.73
CA GLU A 120 -23.20 10.49 -7.35
C GLU A 120 -23.37 10.92 -5.88
N GLU A 121 -22.52 10.42 -4.98
CA GLU A 121 -22.53 10.79 -3.57
C GLU A 121 -22.10 12.23 -3.35
N GLU A 122 -21.10 12.70 -4.09
CA GLU A 122 -20.67 14.10 -4.08
C GLU A 122 -21.82 15.03 -4.48
N VAL A 123 -22.52 14.72 -5.58
CA VAL A 123 -23.68 15.50 -6.03
C VAL A 123 -24.79 15.49 -4.98
N ARG A 124 -25.05 14.33 -4.35
CA ARG A 124 -26.07 14.22 -3.31
C ARG A 124 -25.72 15.05 -2.07
N LEU A 125 -24.46 15.02 -1.64
CA LEU A 125 -23.96 15.81 -0.52
C LEU A 125 -24.02 17.31 -0.83
N ALA A 126 -23.62 17.72 -2.03
CA ALA A 126 -23.68 19.11 -2.47
C ALA A 126 -25.11 19.67 -2.40
N LYS A 127 -26.11 18.92 -2.89
CA LYS A 127 -27.52 19.32 -2.78
C LYS A 127 -27.98 19.48 -1.33
N LYS A 128 -27.63 18.53 -0.46
CA LYS A 128 -27.96 18.62 0.98
C LYS A 128 -27.36 19.86 1.64
N ILE A 129 -26.12 20.20 1.29
CA ILE A 129 -25.46 21.41 1.79
C ILE A 129 -26.18 22.66 1.28
N GLN A 130 -26.54 22.71 -0.01
CA GLN A 130 -27.28 23.81 -0.60
C GLN A 130 -28.63 24.04 0.09
N ASP A 131 -29.43 23.00 0.25
CA ASP A 131 -30.75 23.07 0.91
C ASP A 131 -30.61 23.56 2.35
N GLY A 132 -29.60 23.05 3.09
CA GLY A 132 -29.31 23.49 4.45
C GLY A 132 -28.92 24.96 4.53
N MET A 133 -28.12 25.46 3.58
CA MET A 133 -27.77 26.88 3.51
C MET A 133 -28.98 27.76 3.20
N GLU A 134 -29.87 27.33 2.31
CA GLU A 134 -31.10 28.07 1.98
C GLU A 134 -32.05 28.13 3.18
N ALA A 135 -32.26 27.00 3.86
CA ALA A 135 -33.04 26.95 5.09
C ALA A 135 -32.45 27.86 6.19
N SER A 136 -31.12 27.88 6.35
CA SER A 136 -30.46 28.76 7.30
C SER A 136 -30.64 30.25 6.97
N LYS A 137 -30.63 30.62 5.67
CA LYS A 137 -30.90 32.00 5.24
C LYS A 137 -32.33 32.41 5.52
N GLU A 138 -33.28 31.52 5.26
CA GLU A 138 -34.69 31.79 5.50
C GLU A 138 -34.98 31.95 7.00
N LEU A 139 -34.41 31.08 7.85
CA LEU A 139 -34.49 31.23 9.30
C LEU A 139 -33.91 32.57 9.78
N ALA A 140 -32.80 33.03 9.20
CA ALA A 140 -32.22 34.33 9.53
C ALA A 140 -33.16 35.47 9.14
N ARG A 141 -33.75 35.43 7.93
CA ARG A 141 -34.76 36.43 7.50
C ARG A 141 -35.95 36.50 8.44
N LEU A 142 -36.55 35.36 8.76
CA LEU A 142 -37.70 35.29 9.66
C LEU A 142 -37.37 35.82 11.05
N ARG A 143 -36.17 35.53 11.56
CA ARG A 143 -35.69 36.05 12.84
C ARG A 143 -35.55 37.58 12.84
N HIS A 144 -35.12 38.17 11.72
CA HIS A 144 -35.01 39.63 11.58
C HIS A 144 -36.37 40.32 11.36
N ALA A 145 -37.32 39.64 10.70
CA ALA A 145 -38.68 40.16 10.48
C ALA A 145 -39.56 40.12 11.75
N SER A 146 -39.20 39.28 12.74
CA SER A 146 -39.90 39.15 14.02
C SER A 146 -39.42 40.15 15.10
N LYS A 147 -38.59 41.14 14.75
CA LYS A 147 -38.06 42.16 15.67
C LYS A 147 -38.50 43.55 15.22
#